data_AF-A0A347WG71-F1
#
_entry.id   AF-A0A347WG71-F1
#
_cell.length_a   1.000
_cell.length_b   1.000
_cell.length_c   1.000
_cell.angle_alpha   90.00
_cell.angle_beta   90.00
_cell.angle_gamma   90.00
#
_symmetry.space_group_name_H-M   'P 1'
#
loop_
_entity.id
_entity.type
_entity.pdbx_description
1 polymer ?
#
loop_
_entity_poly.entity_id
_entity_poly.type
_entity_poly.pdbx_seq_one_letter_code
_entity_poly.pdbx_strand_id
1 'polypeptide(L)'
;MIQKKTTGLIFIWTRQQAPHIYTPMKIAEKHRAARQHILETARPLIGQRGFSAVGLAQILDVAGIPKGSFYHYFESKEAFGEELLRTYIEEYLIKMNDILDNGEGNAAQRITRYCQFWRDTHIDGQIGNKCLIVKLAAEVSDLSERMRTILEIGTRSVIERIARVIAAGQEEGSIGNTQPAPMLAAVLYQLWLGSTLMVKITHSSPPFDHAWEASRRLLEI
;
A
#
# COMPACT_ATOMS: atom_id res chain seq x y z
N MET A 1 -51.42 38.12 65.58
CA MET A 1 -52.18 37.21 64.69
C MET A 1 -51.83 37.57 63.25
N ILE A 2 -51.21 36.64 62.51
CA ILE A 2 -51.24 36.49 61.02
C ILE A 2 -50.50 37.58 60.19
N GLN A 3 -49.22 37.35 59.83
CA GLN A 3 -48.64 36.92 58.51
C GLN A 3 -48.50 38.05 57.46
N LYS A 4 -47.27 38.51 57.06
CA LYS A 4 -46.27 37.93 56.11
C LYS A 4 -46.89 37.66 54.71
N LYS A 5 -46.39 38.07 53.53
CA LYS A 5 -45.02 38.31 52.99
C LYS A 5 -45.12 39.31 51.81
N THR A 6 -44.30 40.35 51.61
CA THR A 6 -42.88 40.46 51.20
C THR A 6 -42.44 39.75 49.90
N THR A 7 -42.19 40.58 48.88
CA THR A 7 -40.99 40.67 48.02
C THR A 7 -40.81 39.72 46.83
N GLY A 8 -40.98 40.29 45.63
CA GLY A 8 -39.96 40.38 44.56
C GLY A 8 -39.20 39.11 44.18
N LEU A 9 -39.61 38.52 43.06
CA LEU A 9 -38.93 37.43 42.36
C LEU A 9 -37.53 37.85 41.88
N ILE A 10 -36.49 37.19 42.39
CA ILE A 10 -35.13 37.15 41.83
C ILE A 10 -35.04 35.86 41.00
N PHE A 11 -34.92 35.98 39.68
CA PHE A 11 -34.58 34.86 38.81
C PHE A 11 -33.09 34.53 38.96
N ILE A 12 -32.78 33.47 39.70
CA ILE A 12 -31.45 32.87 39.76
C ILE A 12 -31.31 31.98 38.52
N TRP A 13 -30.48 32.36 37.55
CA TRP A 13 -30.06 31.47 36.47
C TRP A 13 -29.00 30.51 36.99
N THR A 14 -29.39 29.32 37.41
CA THR A 14 -28.47 28.20 37.65
C THR A 14 -27.94 27.71 36.31
N ARG A 15 -26.70 28.07 35.98
CA ARG A 15 -25.96 27.56 34.82
C ARG A 15 -25.67 26.07 35.06
N GLN A 16 -26.58 25.20 34.64
CA GLN A 16 -26.32 23.76 34.53
C GLN A 16 -25.14 23.56 33.56
N GLN A 17 -23.96 23.25 34.08
CA GLN A 17 -22.88 22.69 33.28
C GLN A 17 -23.29 21.26 32.90
N ALA A 18 -23.59 21.06 31.62
CA ALA A 18 -23.71 19.73 31.05
C ALA A 18 -22.35 19.02 31.13
N PRO A 19 -22.28 17.72 31.44
CA PRO A 19 -21.03 16.99 31.49
C PRO A 19 -20.39 16.94 30.09
N HIS A 20 -19.14 17.38 29.98
CA HIS A 20 -18.30 17.20 28.80
C HIS A 20 -18.09 15.70 28.57
N ILE A 21 -18.93 15.09 27.74
CA ILE A 21 -18.69 13.78 27.15
C ILE A 21 -17.57 13.95 26.12
N TYR A 22 -16.33 13.91 26.59
CA TYR A 22 -15.15 13.83 25.74
C TYR A 22 -15.23 12.52 24.95
N THR A 23 -15.54 12.60 23.66
CA THR A 23 -16.01 11.46 22.87
C THR A 23 -14.83 10.53 22.53
N PRO A 24 -14.77 9.28 23.02
CA PRO A 24 -13.65 8.36 22.74
C PRO A 24 -13.43 8.10 21.25
N MET A 25 -14.48 8.24 20.44
CA MET A 25 -14.43 8.11 18.97
C MET A 25 -13.49 9.14 18.31
N LYS A 26 -13.45 10.39 18.80
CA LYS A 26 -12.59 11.45 18.23
C LYS A 26 -11.10 11.23 18.51
N ILE A 27 -10.75 10.63 19.64
CA ILE A 27 -9.35 10.31 19.97
C ILE A 27 -8.87 9.14 19.12
N ALA A 28 -9.68 8.08 19.00
CA ALA A 28 -9.36 6.92 18.18
C ALA A 28 -9.19 7.29 16.69
N GLU A 29 -10.02 8.19 16.16
CA GLU A 29 -9.88 8.70 14.79
C GLU A 29 -8.58 9.49 14.61
N LYS A 30 -8.24 10.40 15.52
CA LYS A 30 -6.96 11.13 15.48
C LYS A 30 -5.76 10.21 15.58
N HIS A 31 -5.85 9.17 16.42
CA HIS A 31 -4.79 8.17 16.56
C HIS A 31 -4.58 7.37 15.28
N ARG A 32 -5.68 6.88 14.66
CA ARG A 32 -5.61 6.21 13.36
C ARG A 32 -5.06 7.12 12.25
N ALA A 33 -5.50 8.37 12.19
CA ALA A 33 -5.00 9.34 11.22
C ALA A 33 -3.48 9.59 11.39
N ALA A 34 -3.00 9.67 12.64
CA ALA A 34 -1.58 9.81 12.91
C ALA A 34 -0.78 8.55 12.52
N ARG A 35 -1.29 7.34 12.82
CA ARG A 35 -0.66 6.08 12.35
C ARG A 35 -0.53 6.07 10.84
N GLN A 36 -1.62 6.36 10.13
CA GLN A 36 -1.63 6.41 8.67
C GLN A 36 -0.62 7.45 8.14
N HIS A 37 -0.57 8.63 8.74
CA HIS A 37 0.39 9.66 8.38
C HIS A 37 1.85 9.20 8.56
N ILE A 38 2.17 8.48 9.64
CA ILE A 38 3.50 7.91 9.86
C ILE A 38 3.83 6.89 8.77
N LEU A 39 2.89 6.01 8.40
CA LEU A 39 3.10 5.03 7.34
C LEU A 39 3.38 5.71 6.00
N GLU A 40 2.56 6.70 5.62
CA GLU A 40 2.68 7.43 4.36
C GLU A 40 3.99 8.20 4.24
N THR A 41 4.40 8.90 5.30
CA THR A 41 5.62 9.72 5.31
C THR A 41 6.89 8.88 5.41
N ALA A 42 6.85 7.74 6.10
CA ALA A 42 7.99 6.84 6.21
C ALA A 42 8.17 5.94 4.98
N ARG A 43 7.09 5.67 4.22
CA ARG A 43 7.13 4.76 3.06
C ARG A 43 8.21 5.13 2.03
N PRO A 44 8.37 6.40 1.57
CA PRO A 44 9.43 6.76 0.65
C PRO A 44 10.83 6.51 1.22
N LEU A 45 11.03 6.79 2.51
CA LEU A 45 12.31 6.58 3.19
C LEU A 45 12.66 5.08 3.25
N ILE A 46 11.69 4.23 3.56
CA ILE A 46 11.83 2.77 3.55
C ILE A 46 12.08 2.26 2.13
N GLY A 47 11.35 2.76 1.13
CA GLY A 47 11.55 2.43 -0.29
C GLY A 47 12.96 2.75 -0.79
N GLN A 48 13.55 3.86 -0.30
CA GLN A 48 14.91 4.27 -0.66
C GLN A 48 15.98 3.48 0.10
N ARG A 49 15.87 3.37 1.42
CA ARG A 49 16.97 2.88 2.29
C ARG A 49 16.84 1.44 2.75
N GLY A 50 15.65 0.85 2.67
CA GLY A 50 15.35 -0.47 3.24
C GLY A 50 14.79 -0.35 4.66
N PHE A 51 14.27 -1.45 5.18
CA PHE A 51 13.55 -1.44 6.46
C PHE A 51 14.51 -1.40 7.66
N SER A 52 15.58 -2.18 7.65
CA SER A 52 16.56 -2.30 8.73
C SER A 52 17.38 -1.03 8.89
N ALA A 53 17.75 -0.40 7.76
CA ALA A 53 18.57 0.82 7.74
C ALA A 53 17.86 2.07 8.29
N VAL A 54 16.53 2.07 8.36
CA VAL A 54 15.75 3.23 8.81
C VAL A 54 15.41 3.10 10.29
N GLY A 55 15.91 4.01 11.13
CA GLY A 55 15.63 4.02 12.57
C GLY A 55 14.30 4.66 12.94
N LEU A 56 13.77 4.35 14.13
CA LEU A 56 12.52 4.94 14.65
C LEU A 56 12.56 6.47 14.71
N ALA A 57 13.70 7.02 15.11
CA ALA A 57 13.89 8.46 15.16
C ALA A 57 13.74 9.11 13.78
N GLN A 58 14.21 8.45 12.71
CA GLN A 58 14.07 8.96 11.35
C GLN A 58 12.63 8.85 10.84
N ILE A 59 11.93 7.75 11.16
CA ILE A 59 10.51 7.55 10.85
C ILE A 59 9.66 8.69 11.44
N LEU A 60 9.89 9.00 12.71
CA LEU A 60 9.14 10.05 13.39
C LEU A 60 9.53 11.45 12.93
N ASP A 61 10.82 11.67 12.61
CA ASP A 61 11.32 12.95 12.10
C ASP A 61 10.64 13.31 10.77
N VAL A 62 10.56 12.37 9.82
CA VAL A 62 9.87 12.62 8.53
C VAL A 62 8.36 12.76 8.68
N ALA A 63 7.77 12.19 9.73
CA ALA A 63 6.36 12.34 10.07
C ALA A 63 6.05 13.62 10.86
N GLY A 64 7.06 14.39 11.27
CA GLY A 64 6.89 15.57 12.13
C GLY A 64 6.35 15.22 13.53
N ILE A 65 6.59 14.00 14.03
CA ILE A 65 6.09 13.50 15.31
C ILE A 65 7.22 13.46 16.35
N PRO A 66 6.97 13.82 17.62
CA PRO A 66 7.99 13.76 18.67
C PRO A 66 8.62 12.37 18.83
N LYS A 67 9.95 12.31 18.96
CA LYS A 67 10.77 11.07 19.00
C LYS A 67 10.33 10.05 20.07
N GLY A 68 9.68 10.50 21.14
CA GLY A 68 9.17 9.63 22.22
C GLY A 68 7.82 8.95 21.94
N SER A 69 7.15 9.29 20.83
CA SER A 69 5.77 8.86 20.57
C SER A 69 5.65 7.61 19.70
N PHE A 70 6.74 7.00 19.24
CA PHE A 70 6.64 5.83 18.34
C PHE A 70 5.78 4.71 18.95
N TYR A 71 6.11 4.33 20.19
CA TYR A 71 5.43 3.26 20.91
C TYR A 71 4.01 3.62 21.36
N HIS A 72 3.61 4.89 21.24
CA HIS A 72 2.22 5.28 21.37
C HIS A 72 1.40 4.87 20.13
N TYR A 73 2.04 4.78 18.96
CA TYR A 73 1.40 4.44 17.69
C TYR A 73 1.62 2.99 17.28
N PHE A 74 2.79 2.40 17.50
CA PHE A 74 3.10 1.02 17.08
C PHE A 74 3.77 0.25 18.21
N GLU A 75 3.36 -1.01 18.41
CA GLU A 75 3.90 -1.85 19.50
C GLU A 75 5.39 -2.14 19.34
N SER A 76 5.87 -2.23 18.10
CA SER A 76 7.28 -2.45 17.76
C SER A 76 7.59 -1.91 16.36
N LYS A 77 8.87 -1.85 16.02
CA LYS A 77 9.30 -1.54 14.65
C LYS A 77 8.78 -2.58 13.65
N GLU A 78 8.75 -3.85 14.05
CA GLU A 78 8.21 -4.95 13.26
C GLU A 78 6.70 -4.75 12.99
N ALA A 79 5.91 -4.42 14.02
CA ALA A 79 4.48 -4.15 13.86
C ALA A 79 4.21 -2.99 12.89
N PHE A 80 5.03 -1.94 12.95
CA PHE A 80 5.01 -0.86 11.94
C PHE A 80 5.34 -1.38 10.53
N GLY A 81 6.36 -2.24 10.39
CA GLY A 81 6.74 -2.85 9.12
C GLY A 81 5.64 -3.72 8.52
N GLU A 82 4.95 -4.50 9.34
CA GLU A 82 3.80 -5.30 8.93
C GLU A 82 2.65 -4.42 8.41
N GLU A 83 2.28 -3.38 9.16
CA GLU A 83 1.21 -2.46 8.77
C GLU A 83 1.58 -1.72 7.48
N LEU A 84 2.82 -1.25 7.37
CA LEU A 84 3.33 -0.60 6.17
C LEU A 84 3.21 -1.50 4.93
N LEU A 85 3.59 -2.77 5.05
CA LEU A 85 3.49 -3.74 3.96
C LEU A 85 2.03 -4.05 3.60
N ARG A 86 1.16 -4.25 4.60
CA ARG A 86 -0.27 -4.50 4.38
C ARG A 86 -0.92 -3.34 3.64
N THR A 87 -0.76 -2.12 4.15
CA THR A 87 -1.31 -0.92 3.51
C THR A 87 -0.77 -0.72 2.10
N TYR A 88 0.53 -0.95 1.88
CA TYR A 88 1.11 -0.88 0.54
C TYR A 88 0.50 -1.91 -0.42
N ILE A 89 0.36 -3.17 -0.01
CA ILE A 89 -0.21 -4.23 -0.83
C ILE A 89 -1.69 -3.95 -1.11
N GLU A 90 -2.46 -3.52 -0.11
CA GLU A 90 -3.88 -3.16 -0.28
C GLU A 90 -4.05 -2.04 -1.30
N GLU A 91 -3.30 -0.95 -1.18
CA GLU A 91 -3.32 0.14 -2.16
C GLU A 91 -2.88 -0.31 -3.56
N TYR A 92 -1.89 -1.20 -3.65
CA TYR A 92 -1.44 -1.75 -4.92
C TYR A 92 -2.52 -2.61 -5.59
N LEU A 93 -3.19 -3.47 -4.82
CA LEU A 93 -4.26 -4.33 -5.31
C LEU A 93 -5.49 -3.51 -5.76
N ILE A 94 -5.81 -2.40 -5.10
CA ILE A 94 -6.87 -1.48 -5.54
C ILE A 94 -6.55 -0.93 -6.93
N LYS A 95 -5.36 -0.33 -7.11
CA LYS A 95 -4.93 0.20 -8.42
C LYS A 95 -4.91 -0.86 -9.49
N MET A 96 -4.51 -2.08 -9.13
CA MET A 96 -4.45 -3.18 -10.06
C MET A 96 -5.85 -3.63 -10.49
N ASN A 97 -6.82 -3.69 -9.58
CA ASN A 97 -8.21 -3.99 -9.91
C ASN A 97 -8.81 -2.93 -10.86
N ASP A 98 -8.48 -1.65 -10.66
CA ASP A 98 -8.93 -0.58 -11.56
C ASP A 98 -8.47 -0.78 -13.00
N ILE A 99 -7.27 -1.34 -13.20
CA ILE A 99 -6.69 -1.61 -14.53
C ILE A 99 -7.18 -2.95 -15.09
N LEU A 100 -7.15 -4.01 -14.27
CA LEU A 100 -7.33 -5.39 -14.70
C LEU A 100 -8.80 -5.84 -14.72
N ASP A 101 -9.57 -5.45 -13.71
CA ASP A 101 -10.96 -5.90 -13.54
C ASP A 101 -11.94 -4.84 -14.09
N ASN A 102 -11.69 -3.55 -13.81
CA ASN A 102 -12.57 -2.44 -14.21
C ASN A 102 -12.10 -1.71 -15.49
N GLY A 103 -10.99 -2.14 -16.07
CA GLY A 103 -10.41 -1.48 -17.22
C GLY A 103 -11.18 -1.74 -18.52
N GLU A 104 -11.27 -0.72 -19.37
CA GLU A 104 -11.86 -0.85 -20.72
C GLU A 104 -11.04 -1.73 -21.69
N GLY A 105 -11.71 -2.29 -22.69
CA GLY A 105 -11.07 -3.09 -23.73
C GLY A 105 -10.87 -4.57 -23.34
N ASN A 106 -10.20 -5.30 -24.22
CA ASN A 106 -9.97 -6.74 -24.07
C ASN A 106 -8.86 -7.05 -23.05
N ALA A 107 -8.72 -8.30 -22.64
CA ALA A 107 -7.75 -8.76 -21.66
C ALA A 107 -6.30 -8.42 -22.05
N ALA A 108 -5.91 -8.58 -23.32
CA ALA A 108 -4.59 -8.19 -23.81
C ALA A 108 -4.32 -6.69 -23.60
N GLN A 109 -5.28 -5.82 -23.87
CA GLN A 109 -5.19 -4.38 -23.63
C GLN A 109 -5.09 -4.06 -22.14
N ARG A 110 -5.83 -4.76 -21.27
CA ARG A 110 -5.74 -4.59 -19.81
C ARG A 110 -4.37 -5.01 -19.26
N ILE A 111 -3.83 -6.15 -19.70
CA ILE A 111 -2.48 -6.61 -19.33
C ILE A 111 -1.42 -5.63 -19.84
N THR A 112 -1.57 -5.13 -21.06
CA THR A 112 -0.69 -4.11 -21.63
C THR A 112 -0.66 -2.86 -20.76
N ARG A 113 -1.83 -2.35 -20.35
CA ARG A 113 -1.94 -1.18 -19.47
C ARG A 113 -1.36 -1.44 -18.08
N TYR A 114 -1.50 -2.66 -17.55
CA TYR A 114 -0.87 -3.03 -16.30
C TYR A 114 0.66 -3.02 -16.39
N CYS A 115 1.23 -3.53 -17.48
CA CYS A 115 2.66 -3.48 -17.77
C CYS A 115 3.16 -2.03 -17.92
N GLN A 116 2.39 -1.18 -18.60
CA GLN A 116 2.68 0.25 -18.72
C GLN A 116 2.64 0.96 -17.36
N PHE A 117 1.60 0.71 -16.55
CA PHE A 117 1.51 1.23 -15.19
C PHE A 117 2.74 0.87 -14.35
N TRP A 118 3.23 -0.37 -14.48
CA TRP A 118 4.47 -0.80 -13.81
C TRP A 118 5.67 0.04 -14.26
N ARG A 119 5.85 0.20 -15.57
CA ARG A 119 6.92 1.01 -16.16
C ARG A 119 6.86 2.47 -15.70
N ASP A 120 5.71 3.12 -15.82
CA ASP A 120 5.52 4.55 -15.54
C ASP A 120 5.75 4.86 -14.06
N THR A 121 5.31 3.95 -13.19
CA THR A 121 5.56 4.05 -11.74
C THR A 121 7.05 4.17 -11.41
N HIS A 122 7.94 3.67 -12.27
CA HIS A 122 9.38 3.60 -12.03
C HIS A 122 10.22 4.58 -12.88
N ILE A 123 9.66 5.37 -13.79
CA ILE A 123 10.43 6.28 -14.68
C ILE A 123 10.38 7.75 -14.23
N ASP A 124 9.33 8.20 -13.52
CA ASP A 124 9.15 9.60 -13.09
C ASP A 124 10.08 10.06 -11.95
N GLY A 125 11.40 10.06 -12.20
CA GLY A 125 12.42 10.66 -11.32
C GLY A 125 12.73 9.89 -10.04
N GLN A 126 12.05 8.78 -9.76
CA GLN A 126 12.35 7.85 -8.65
C GLN A 126 12.57 6.43 -9.16
N ILE A 127 13.58 6.29 -10.03
CA ILE A 127 13.99 5.04 -10.66
C ILE A 127 14.20 3.96 -9.58
N GLY A 128 13.36 2.92 -9.61
CA GLY A 128 13.55 1.69 -8.82
C GLY A 128 13.13 1.70 -7.34
N ASN A 129 12.57 2.79 -6.79
CA ASN A 129 12.34 2.91 -5.34
C ASN A 129 10.88 2.69 -4.89
N LYS A 130 9.94 2.45 -5.81
CA LYS A 130 8.50 2.39 -5.48
C LYS A 130 7.95 0.98 -5.26
N CYS A 131 8.58 -0.06 -5.81
CA CYS A 131 8.16 -1.43 -5.54
C CYS A 131 8.71 -1.93 -4.20
N LEU A 132 7.88 -1.88 -3.14
CA LEU A 132 8.30 -2.38 -1.83
C LEU A 132 8.50 -3.90 -1.81
N ILE A 133 7.81 -4.65 -2.68
CA ILE A 133 8.01 -6.10 -2.80
C ILE A 133 9.46 -6.38 -3.22
N VAL A 134 9.93 -5.81 -4.33
CA VAL A 134 11.33 -6.00 -4.79
C VAL A 134 12.32 -5.41 -3.79
N LYS A 135 12.01 -4.25 -3.19
CA LYS A 135 12.92 -3.56 -2.27
C LYS A 135 13.14 -4.34 -0.98
N LEU A 136 12.09 -4.95 -0.43
CA LEU A 136 12.10 -5.51 0.92
C LEU A 136 12.13 -7.03 0.95
N ALA A 137 11.74 -7.74 -0.13
CA ALA A 137 11.61 -9.20 -0.10
C ALA A 137 12.86 -9.92 0.41
N ALA A 138 14.05 -9.56 -0.08
CA ALA A 138 15.29 -10.20 0.36
C ALA A 138 15.70 -9.80 1.80
N GLU A 139 15.33 -8.61 2.25
CA GLU A 139 15.71 -8.09 3.56
C GLU A 139 14.80 -8.62 4.67
N VAL A 140 13.48 -8.57 4.46
CA VAL A 140 12.50 -8.82 5.53
C VAL A 140 12.12 -10.28 5.65
N SER A 141 12.37 -11.09 4.61
CA SER A 141 12.09 -12.54 4.65
C SER A 141 12.95 -13.27 5.67
N ASP A 142 14.20 -12.84 5.86
CA ASP A 142 15.11 -13.41 6.86
C ASP A 142 14.99 -12.73 8.24
N LEU A 143 14.25 -11.61 8.32
CA LEU A 143 14.09 -10.81 9.53
C LEU A 143 12.79 -11.10 10.29
N SER A 144 11.68 -11.32 9.57
CA SER A 144 10.34 -11.47 10.15
C SER A 144 9.46 -12.38 9.32
N GLU A 145 9.08 -13.53 9.89
CA GLU A 145 8.11 -14.46 9.28
C GLU A 145 6.75 -13.80 9.02
N ARG A 146 6.35 -12.84 9.87
CA ARG A 146 5.09 -12.11 9.70
C ARG A 146 5.15 -11.22 8.46
N MET A 147 6.25 -10.48 8.28
CA MET A 147 6.46 -9.65 7.08
C MET A 147 6.63 -10.50 5.82
N ARG A 148 7.38 -11.62 5.89
CA ARG A 148 7.50 -12.60 4.81
C ARG A 148 6.14 -13.11 4.35
N THR A 149 5.29 -13.52 5.30
CA THR A 149 3.94 -14.05 5.02
C THR A 149 3.05 -12.99 4.37
N ILE A 150 3.15 -11.72 4.79
CA ILE A 150 2.42 -10.61 4.16
C ILE A 150 2.83 -10.45 2.69
N LEU A 151 4.14 -10.49 2.39
CA LEU A 151 4.64 -10.43 1.01
C LEU A 151 4.21 -11.64 0.17
N GLU A 152 4.19 -12.84 0.75
CA GLU A 152 3.74 -14.06 0.11
C GLU A 152 2.25 -13.96 -0.29
N ILE A 153 1.38 -13.58 0.66
CA ILE A 153 -0.05 -13.40 0.42
C ILE A 153 -0.30 -12.31 -0.64
N GLY A 154 0.40 -11.18 -0.53
CA GLY A 154 0.29 -10.10 -1.50
C GLY A 154 0.71 -10.52 -2.90
N THR A 155 1.85 -11.20 -3.02
CA THR A 155 2.36 -11.70 -4.31
C THR A 155 1.41 -12.70 -4.95
N ARG A 156 0.90 -13.67 -4.18
CA ARG A 156 -0.13 -14.62 -4.64
C ARG A 156 -1.39 -13.89 -5.11
N SER A 157 -1.87 -12.92 -4.34
CA SER A 157 -3.04 -12.10 -4.69
C SER A 157 -2.86 -11.35 -6.01
N VAL A 158 -1.63 -10.93 -6.31
CA VAL A 158 -1.30 -10.29 -7.59
C VAL A 158 -1.35 -11.29 -8.73
N ILE A 159 -0.67 -12.42 -8.59
CA ILE A 159 -0.63 -13.49 -9.60
C ILE A 159 -2.04 -14.00 -9.92
N GLU A 160 -2.90 -14.19 -8.91
CA GLU A 160 -4.28 -14.64 -9.12
C GLU A 160 -5.11 -13.67 -9.97
N ARG A 161 -4.95 -12.36 -9.79
CA ARG A 161 -5.64 -11.33 -10.59
C ARG A 161 -5.16 -11.33 -12.03
N ILE A 162 -3.84 -11.39 -12.25
CA ILE A 162 -3.27 -11.52 -13.59
C ILE A 162 -3.76 -12.80 -14.26
N ALA A 163 -3.79 -13.92 -13.54
CA ALA A 163 -4.24 -15.21 -14.05
C ALA A 163 -5.72 -15.17 -14.50
N ARG A 164 -6.59 -14.49 -13.75
CA ARG A 164 -7.99 -14.30 -14.16
C ARG A 164 -8.12 -13.54 -15.48
N VAL A 165 -7.35 -12.47 -15.65
CA VAL A 165 -7.37 -11.70 -16.90
C VAL A 165 -6.77 -12.52 -18.05
N ILE A 166 -5.70 -13.27 -17.81
CA ILE A 166 -5.12 -14.15 -18.83
C ILE A 166 -6.12 -15.21 -19.27
N ALA A 167 -6.81 -15.87 -18.33
CA ALA A 167 -7.83 -16.88 -18.64
C ALA A 167 -8.98 -16.28 -19.47
N ALA A 168 -9.50 -15.11 -19.08
CA ALA A 168 -10.50 -14.40 -19.87
C ALA A 168 -9.99 -14.04 -21.28
N GLY A 169 -8.71 -13.67 -21.41
CA GLY A 169 -8.05 -13.40 -22.68
C GLY A 169 -7.93 -14.63 -23.59
N GLN A 170 -7.68 -15.80 -22.99
CA GLN A 170 -7.65 -17.08 -23.71
C GLN A 170 -9.04 -17.47 -24.21
N GLU A 171 -10.08 -17.26 -23.39
CA GLU A 171 -11.47 -17.53 -23.76
C GLU A 171 -11.98 -16.59 -24.87
N GLU A 172 -11.65 -15.30 -24.80
CA GLU A 172 -12.06 -14.30 -25.81
C GLU A 172 -11.16 -14.25 -27.05
N GLY A 173 -10.03 -14.97 -27.04
CA GLY A 173 -9.05 -15.04 -28.13
C GLY A 173 -8.10 -13.83 -28.25
N SER A 174 -8.06 -12.94 -27.24
CA SER A 174 -7.11 -11.82 -27.23
C SER A 174 -5.71 -12.20 -26.77
N ILE A 175 -5.56 -13.34 -26.07
CA ILE A 175 -4.28 -13.94 -25.65
C ILE A 175 -4.17 -15.30 -26.34
N GLY A 176 -3.19 -15.44 -27.24
CA GLY A 176 -3.01 -16.65 -28.07
C GLY A 176 -2.39 -17.84 -27.33
N ASN A 177 -1.56 -17.58 -26.32
CA ASN A 177 -0.87 -18.66 -25.60
C ASN A 177 -1.87 -19.49 -24.80
N THR A 178 -1.92 -20.81 -25.05
CA THR A 178 -2.88 -21.75 -24.46
C THR A 178 -2.38 -22.48 -23.21
N GLN A 179 -1.17 -22.17 -22.73
CA GLN A 179 -0.66 -22.73 -21.48
C GLN A 179 -1.49 -22.26 -20.27
N PRO A 180 -1.45 -22.98 -19.13
CA PRO A 180 -2.28 -22.64 -17.97
C PRO A 180 -2.08 -21.18 -17.50
N ALA A 181 -3.17 -20.41 -17.45
CA ALA A 181 -3.14 -19.00 -17.05
C ALA A 181 -2.41 -18.71 -15.72
N PRO A 182 -2.53 -19.54 -14.65
CA PRO A 182 -1.76 -19.34 -13.42
C PRO A 182 -0.25 -19.40 -13.63
N MET A 183 0.22 -20.26 -14.54
CA MET A 183 1.64 -20.39 -14.85
C MET A 183 2.12 -19.16 -15.64
N LEU A 184 1.37 -18.74 -16.67
CA LEU A 184 1.70 -17.55 -17.46
C LEU A 184 1.73 -16.29 -16.58
N ALA A 185 0.75 -16.15 -15.68
CA ALA A 185 0.70 -15.05 -14.72
C ALA A 185 1.90 -15.03 -13.77
N ALA A 186 2.32 -16.19 -13.25
CA ALA A 186 3.48 -16.30 -12.38
C ALA A 186 4.77 -15.92 -13.11
N VAL A 187 4.98 -16.43 -14.33
CA VAL A 187 6.16 -16.13 -15.16
C VAL A 187 6.20 -14.64 -15.53
N LEU A 188 5.06 -14.08 -15.94
CA LEU A 188 4.94 -12.65 -16.22
C LEU A 188 5.32 -11.83 -14.97
N TYR A 189 4.73 -12.11 -13.83
CA TYR A 189 5.01 -11.36 -12.61
C TYR A 189 6.50 -11.45 -12.20
N GLN A 190 7.10 -12.65 -12.27
CA GLN A 190 8.52 -12.86 -11.98
C GLN A 190 9.44 -12.09 -12.93
N LEU A 191 9.11 -12.06 -14.22
CA LEU A 191 9.83 -11.27 -15.23
C LEU A 191 9.83 -9.78 -14.87
N TRP A 192 8.68 -9.22 -14.48
CA TRP A 192 8.55 -7.81 -14.12
C TRP A 192 9.21 -7.47 -12.78
N LEU A 193 9.20 -8.38 -11.80
CA LEU A 193 9.99 -8.24 -10.57
C LEU A 193 11.49 -8.19 -10.87
N GLY A 194 12.00 -9.10 -11.70
CA GLY A 194 13.40 -9.14 -12.12
C GLY A 194 13.80 -7.89 -12.90
N SER A 195 12.94 -7.43 -13.81
CA SER A 195 13.14 -6.20 -14.57
C SER A 195 13.24 -4.96 -13.66
N THR A 196 12.36 -4.86 -12.66
CA THR A 196 12.40 -3.78 -11.65
C THR A 196 13.73 -3.75 -10.91
N LEU A 197 14.26 -4.92 -10.52
CA LEU A 197 15.58 -5.02 -9.90
C LEU A 197 16.69 -4.57 -10.86
N MET A 198 16.64 -4.99 -12.13
CA MET A 198 17.62 -4.61 -13.15
C MET A 198 17.60 -3.12 -13.47
N VAL A 199 16.44 -2.47 -13.50
CA VAL A 199 16.32 -1.01 -13.67
C VAL A 199 17.01 -0.28 -12.52
N LYS A 200 16.89 -0.79 -11.29
CA LYS A 200 17.59 -0.24 -10.13
C LYS A 200 19.11 -0.40 -10.23
N ILE A 201 19.60 -1.51 -10.78
CA ILE A 201 21.04 -1.76 -10.98
C ILE A 201 21.60 -0.88 -12.10
N THR A 202 20.89 -0.81 -13.23
CA THR A 202 21.38 -0.14 -14.45
C THR A 202 21.04 1.34 -14.50
N HIS A 203 20.15 1.83 -13.63
CA HIS A 203 19.63 3.19 -13.64
C HIS A 203 19.08 3.62 -15.01
N SER A 204 18.51 2.67 -15.76
CA SER A 204 18.04 2.88 -17.13
C SER A 204 16.77 2.07 -17.41
N SER A 205 15.96 2.51 -18.37
CA SER A 205 14.69 1.86 -18.75
C SER A 205 14.76 0.58 -19.62
N PRO A 206 15.84 0.24 -20.35
CA PRO A 206 15.88 -0.92 -21.24
C PRO A 206 15.42 -2.26 -20.63
N PRO A 207 15.67 -2.59 -19.34
CA PRO A 207 15.12 -3.81 -18.79
C PRO A 207 13.59 -3.87 -18.80
N PHE A 208 12.88 -2.75 -18.68
CA PHE A 208 11.41 -2.70 -18.85
C PHE A 208 11.01 -2.87 -20.31
N ASP A 209 11.76 -2.30 -21.25
CA ASP A 209 11.53 -2.49 -22.69
C ASP A 209 11.66 -3.98 -23.06
N HIS A 210 12.69 -4.65 -22.56
CA HIS A 210 12.89 -6.09 -22.75
C HIS A 210 11.80 -6.93 -22.08
N ALA A 211 11.41 -6.59 -20.85
CA ALA A 211 10.33 -7.28 -20.16
C ALA A 211 9.01 -7.15 -20.91
N TRP A 212 8.72 -5.98 -21.49
CA TRP A 212 7.54 -5.75 -22.29
C TRP A 212 7.53 -6.60 -23.57
N GLU A 213 8.63 -6.62 -24.33
CA GLU A 213 8.74 -7.44 -25.54
C GLU A 213 8.62 -8.94 -25.21
N ALA A 214 9.26 -9.41 -24.14
CA ALA A 214 9.12 -10.77 -23.67
C ALA A 214 7.69 -11.09 -23.20
N SER A 215 6.98 -10.13 -22.59
CA SER A 215 5.57 -10.28 -22.19
C SER A 215 4.65 -10.47 -23.40
N ARG A 216 4.84 -9.67 -24.47
CA ARG A 216 4.07 -9.81 -25.71
C ARG A 216 4.25 -11.20 -26.33
N ARG A 217 5.48 -11.69 -26.39
CA ARG A 217 5.78 -13.03 -26.91
C ARG A 217 5.23 -14.14 -26.00
N LEU A 218 5.35 -13.98 -24.69
CA LEU A 218 4.84 -14.94 -23.71
C LEU A 218 3.32 -15.10 -23.83
N LEU A 219 2.59 -14.00 -24.07
CA LEU A 219 1.12 -14.00 -24.12
C LEU A 219 0.56 -14.12 -25.55
N GLU A 220 1.40 -14.01 -26.57
CA GLU A 220 1.02 -13.97 -27.98
C GLU A 220 0.00 -12.85 -28.29
N ILE A 221 0.34 -11.63 -27.84
CA ILE A 221 -0.42 -10.38 -28.04
C ILE A 221 0.38 -9.35 -28.81
#